data_AF-A0A3R9VNI3-F1
#
_entry.id   AF-A0A3R9VNI3-F1
#
_cell.length_a   1.000
_cell.length_b   1.000
_cell.length_c   1.000
_cell.angle_alpha   90.00
_cell.angle_beta   90.00
_cell.angle_gamma   90.00
#
_symmetry.space_group_name_H-M   'P 1'
#
loop_
_entity.id
_entity.type
_entity.pdbx_description
1 polymer ?
#
loop_
_entity_poly.entity_id
_entity_poly.type
_entity_poly.pdbx_seq_one_letter_code
_entity_poly.pdbx_strand_id
1 'polypeptide(L)' 'MDVRTEAVEGGPGGCAVAPLPESFHDLTIEQARGYACVACGEPLGFGRVYRGVVVGHDGGYLLDADVWACGPAAGR' A
#
# COMPACT_ATOMS: atom_id res chain seq x y z
N MET A 1 -21.20 -6.36 19.58
CA MET A 1 -21.10 -5.87 18.18
C MET A 1 -19.64 -6.01 17.81
N ASP A 2 -19.29 -7.24 17.49
CA ASP A 2 -17.92 -7.71 17.38
C ASP A 2 -17.49 -7.49 15.94
N VAL A 3 -16.82 -6.36 15.69
CA VAL A 3 -16.17 -6.10 14.40
C VAL A 3 -14.96 -7.03 14.32
N ARG A 4 -15.14 -8.14 13.61
CA ARG A 4 -14.04 -8.95 13.11
C ARG A 4 -13.34 -8.15 12.02
N THR A 5 -12.21 -7.54 12.35
CA THR A 5 -11.25 -7.05 11.37
C THR A 5 -10.59 -8.28 10.75
N GLU A 6 -11.18 -8.81 9.68
CA GLU A 6 -10.57 -9.87 8.89
C GLU A 6 -9.43 -9.23 8.11
N ALA A 7 -8.20 -9.39 8.63
CA ALA A 7 -6.98 -9.11 7.90
C ALA A 7 -7.09 -9.86 6.56
N VAL A 8 -7.09 -9.09 5.47
CA VAL A 8 -7.21 -9.63 4.12
C VAL A 8 -5.93 -10.43 3.86
N GLU A 9 -5.97 -11.75 4.07
CA GLU A 9 -4.85 -12.64 3.81
C GLU A 9 -4.52 -12.58 2.31
N GLY A 10 -3.52 -11.76 2.00
CA GLY A 10 -3.13 -11.38 0.65
C GLY A 10 -2.44 -12.52 -0.08
N GLY A 11 -3.23 -13.36 -0.77
CA GLY A 11 -2.71 -14.24 -1.81
C GLY A 11 -2.04 -13.45 -2.95
N PRO A 12 -1.16 -14.08 -3.75
CA PRO A 12 -0.43 -13.44 -4.85
C PRO A 12 -1.42 -12.98 -5.94
N GLY A 13 -1.84 -11.71 -5.84
CA GLY A 13 -2.87 -11.09 -6.68
C GLY A 13 -3.79 -10.10 -5.93
N GLY A 14 -3.92 -10.24 -4.60
CA GLY A 14 -4.82 -9.40 -3.79
C GLY A 14 -4.31 -7.98 -3.54
N CYS A 15 -3.00 -7.82 -3.31
CA CYS A 15 -2.41 -6.52 -2.97
C CYS A 15 -2.62 -5.47 -4.07
N ALA A 16 -2.59 -5.89 -5.33
CA ALA A 16 -2.78 -5.02 -6.48
C ALA A 16 -4.25 -4.63 -6.72
N VAL A 17 -5.21 -5.12 -5.93
CA VAL A 17 -6.62 -4.70 -5.99
C VAL A 17 -7.15 -4.22 -4.63
N ALA A 18 -6.38 -4.41 -3.56
CA ALA A 18 -6.71 -3.93 -2.22
C ALA A 18 -6.98 -2.42 -2.20
N PRO A 19 -7.95 -1.95 -1.39
CA PRO A 19 -8.18 -0.53 -1.18
C PRO A 19 -6.89 0.19 -0.77
N LEU A 20 -6.74 1.43 -1.23
CA LEU A 20 -5.66 2.28 -0.74
C LEU A 20 -6.03 2.86 0.63
N PRO A 21 -5.04 3.12 1.49
CA PRO A 21 -5.25 3.90 2.71
C PRO A 21 -5.84 5.28 2.38
N GLU A 22 -6.70 5.78 3.27
CA GLU A 22 -7.40 7.05 3.07
C GLU A 22 -6.51 8.26 3.37
N SER A 23 -5.48 8.08 4.21
CA SER A 23 -4.56 9.15 4.60
C SER A 23 -3.09 8.80 4.40
N PHE A 24 -2.29 9.81 4.09
CA PHE A 24 -0.83 9.70 4.10
C PHE A 24 -0.29 9.21 5.45
N HIS A 25 -0.94 9.59 6.56
CA HIS A 25 -0.49 9.22 7.91
C HIS A 25 -0.69 7.73 8.24
N ASP A 26 -1.47 7.01 7.43
CA ASP A 26 -1.64 5.57 7.54
C ASP A 26 -0.47 4.79 6.90
N LEU A 27 0.42 5.48 6.19
CA LEU A 27 1.58 4.87 5.54
C LEU A 27 2.77 4.77 6.50
N THR A 28 3.48 3.65 6.45
CA THR A 28 4.85 3.62 6.98
C THR A 28 5.78 4.43 6.07
N ILE A 29 6.96 4.80 6.60
CA ILE A 29 7.97 5.52 5.83
C ILE A 29 8.41 4.71 4.60
N GLU A 30 8.54 3.39 4.73
CA GLU A 30 8.89 2.51 3.61
C GLU A 30 7.81 2.47 2.54
N GLN A 31 6.52 2.49 2.92
CA GLN A 31 5.41 2.53 1.98
C GLN A 31 5.34 3.88 1.25
N ALA A 32 5.46 4.98 1.99
CA ALA A 32 5.46 6.34 1.41
C ALA A 32 6.64 6.58 0.46
N ARG A 33 7.77 5.88 0.65
CA ARG A 33 8.94 5.91 -0.24
C ARG A 33 8.86 4.91 -1.40
N GLY A 34 7.81 4.09 -1.46
CA GLY A 34 7.64 3.06 -2.48
C GLY A 34 8.58 1.86 -2.36
N TYR A 35 9.16 1.63 -1.17
CA TYR A 35 10.00 0.46 -0.89
C TYR A 35 9.20 -0.74 -0.36
N ALA A 36 8.03 -0.50 0.23
CA ALA A 36 7.15 -1.53 0.77
C ALA A 36 5.76 -1.47 0.11
N CYS A 37 5.10 -2.63 0.06
CA CYS A 37 3.76 -2.73 -0.49
C CYS A 37 2.77 -1.93 0.36
N VAL A 38 1.97 -1.08 -0.29
CA VAL A 38 0.93 -0.28 0.37
C VAL A 38 -0.16 -1.13 1.04
N ALA A 39 -0.37 -2.37 0.57
CA ALA A 39 -1.42 -3.25 1.09
C ALA A 39 -0.92 -4.19 2.20
N CYS A 40 0.23 -4.86 2.01
CA CYS A 40 0.72 -5.87 2.95
C CYS A 40 2.01 -5.50 3.70
N GLY A 41 2.66 -4.39 3.36
CA GLY A 41 3.89 -3.93 4.02
C GLY A 41 5.18 -4.68 3.61
N GLU A 42 5.07 -5.76 2.83
CA GLU A 42 6.25 -6.51 2.39
C GLU A 42 7.16 -5.71 1.44
N PRO A 43 8.48 -5.95 1.46
CA PRO A 43 9.44 -5.28 0.56
C PRO A 43 9.10 -5.50 -0.92
N LEU A 44 9.13 -4.43 -1.69
CA LEU A 44 8.83 -4.48 -3.12
C LEU A 44 10.07 -4.82 -3.94
N GLY A 45 9.91 -5.82 -4.81
CA GLY A 45 10.90 -6.19 -5.81
C GLY A 45 10.60 -5.59 -7.20
N PHE A 46 11.26 -6.16 -8.20
CA PHE A 46 10.94 -5.91 -9.61
C PHE A 46 9.52 -6.37 -9.93
N GLY A 47 8.81 -5.62 -10.78
CA GLY A 47 7.43 -5.93 -11.19
C GLY A 47 6.34 -5.42 -10.25
N ARG A 48 6.67 -4.58 -9.25
CA ARG A 48 5.67 -3.87 -8.45
C ARG A 48 4.69 -3.07 -9.33
N VAL A 49 3.44 -2.99 -8.88
CA VAL A 49 2.35 -2.34 -9.61
C VAL A 49 2.08 -0.98 -9.00
N TYR A 50 2.09 0.06 -9.80
CA TYR A 50 1.68 1.40 -9.35
C TYR A 50 0.20 1.41 -9.00
N ARG A 51 -0.17 2.02 -7.87
CA ARG A 51 -1.55 2.03 -7.38
C ARG A 51 -2.19 3.41 -7.33
N GLY A 52 -1.41 4.48 -7.41
CA GLY A 52 -1.89 5.85 -7.38
C GLY A 52 -1.17 6.68 -6.31
N VAL A 53 -1.81 7.78 -5.94
CA VAL A 53 -1.31 8.74 -4.96
C VAL A 53 -2.19 8.69 -3.72
N VAL A 54 -1.57 8.57 -2.55
CA VAL A 54 -2.24 8.78 -1.26
C VAL A 54 -1.87 10.18 -0.78
N VAL A 55 -2.88 10.94 -0.34
CA VAL A 55 -2.72 12.32 0.12
C VAL A 55 -3.05 12.45 1.60
N GLY A 56 -2.46 13.44 2.24
CA GLY A 56 -2.75 13.81 3.61
C GLY A 56 -2.31 15.23 3.90
N HIS A 57 -2.58 15.70 5.11
CA HIS A 57 -2.15 17.02 5.55
C HIS A 57 -1.38 16.89 6.86
N ASP A 58 -0.23 17.55 6.94
CA ASP A 58 0.48 17.74 8.21
C ASP A 58 0.51 19.23 8.53
N GLY A 59 -0.31 19.63 9.51
CA GLY A 59 -0.64 21.03 9.74
C GLY A 59 -1.21 21.69 8.48
N GLY A 60 -0.52 22.69 7.95
CA GLY A 60 -0.90 23.41 6.74
C GLY A 60 -0.28 22.90 5.43
N TYR A 61 0.53 21.83 5.49
CA TYR A 61 1.24 21.30 4.34
C TYR A 61 0.51 20.09 3.77
N LEU A 62 0.29 20.09 2.45
CA LEU A 62 -0.16 18.91 1.72
C LEU A 62 1.01 17.93 1.61
N LEU A 63 0.76 16.68 2.00
CA LEU A 63 1.67 15.56 1.80
C LEU A 63 1.03 14.61 0.78
N ASP A 64 1.86 14.12 -0.14
CA ASP A 64 1.46 13.11 -1.11
C ASP A 64 2.56 12.05 -1.25
N ALA A 65 2.14 10.82 -1.56
CA ALA A 65 3.03 9.71 -1.85
C ALA A 65 2.48 8.85 -2.99
N ASP A 66 3.34 8.61 -3.98
CA ASP A 66 3.14 7.56 -4.98
C ASP A 66 3.28 6.18 -4.32
N VAL A 67 2.20 5.41 -4.33
CA VAL A 67 2.15 4.11 -3.67
C VAL A 67 2.13 2.94 -4.66
N TRP A 68 2.70 1.83 -4.21
CA TRP A 68 2.95 0.65 -5.02
C TRP A 68 2.49 -0.61 -4.30
N ALA A 69 2.06 -1.62 -5.06
CA ALA A 69 1.67 -2.92 -4.55
C ALA A 69 2.54 -4.05 -5.10
N CYS A 70 2.51 -5.19 -4.42
CA CYS A 70 3.09 -6.43 -4.93
C CYS A 70 2.56 -6.71 -6.34
N GLY A 71 3.47 -6.98 -7.27
CA GLY A 71 3.11 -7.44 -8.59
C GLY A 71 2.57 -8.87 -8.58
N PRO A 72 1.99 -9.34 -9.70
CA PRO A 72 1.81 -10.77 -9.88
C PRO A 72 3.17 -11.44 -9.67
N ALA A 73 3.22 -12.50 -8.87
CA ALA A 73 4.45 -13.26 -8.66
C ALA A 73 5.05 -13.53 -10.05
N ALA A 74 6.25 -13.01 -10.30
CA ALA A 74 6.94 -13.23 -11.56
C ALA A 74 7.23 -14.73 -11.62
N GLY A 75 6.34 -15.48 -12.26
CA GLY A 75 6.50 -16.91 -12.46
C GLY A 75 7.87 -17.14 -13.09
N ARG A 76 8.74 -17.80 -12.34
CA ARG A 76 9.94 -18.44 -12.87
C ARG A 76 9.80 -19.92 -12.63
#